data_AF-A0A8I2E5M8-F1
#
_entry.id   AF-A0A8I2E5M8-F1
#
_cell.length_a   1.000
_cell.length_b   1.000
_cell.length_c   1.000
_cell.angle_alpha   90.00
_cell.angle_beta   90.00
_cell.angle_gamma   90.00
#
_symmetry.space_group_name_H-M   'P 1'
#
loop_
_entity.id
_entity.type
_entity.pdbx_description
1 polymer ?
#
loop_
_entity_poly.entity_id
_entity_poly.type
_entity_poly.pdbx_seq_one_letter_code
_entity_poly.pdbx_strand_id
1 'polypeptide(L)'
;MAHLTEADVMSAALRAHGYPAYPYEEGGITALAVPLNPTVCDDDVQSHPHVLISSGERADRPVAEHDEPWSAFLFEADHEFVDTLFAGDPAHSISEDARRCAAAIVDYAARYFAGRAPDPVPGPAQRLLDALQRVRVAGFYDAEEGVVIAHPVHVPQDHALKEPHVLLQVFTASDGWPDGFSAVAWKPDDGVDFREVATVFESRGLPGADAVDRGAQAVAQWFAEPKTTAGA
;
A
#
# COMPACT_ATOMS: atom_id res chain seq x y z
N MET A 1 -27.91 -26.54 7.99
CA MET A 1 -26.76 -26.57 7.07
C MET A 1 -25.88 -25.41 7.46
N ALA A 2 -24.57 -25.62 7.66
CA ALA A 2 -23.67 -24.48 7.88
C ALA A 2 -23.68 -23.62 6.62
N HIS A 3 -23.85 -22.31 6.78
CA HIS A 3 -23.75 -21.37 5.69
C HIS A 3 -22.28 -21.21 5.31
N LEU A 4 -21.98 -21.17 4.01
CA LEU A 4 -20.64 -20.86 3.51
C LEU A 4 -20.27 -19.44 3.94
N THR A 5 -19.10 -19.28 4.57
CA THR A 5 -18.59 -17.99 5.04
C THR A 5 -17.59 -17.37 4.06
N GLU A 6 -17.31 -16.07 4.22
CA GLU A 6 -16.25 -15.39 3.48
C GLU A 6 -14.88 -16.07 3.73
N ALA A 7 -14.59 -16.43 4.98
CA ALA A 7 -13.39 -17.16 5.36
C ALA A 7 -13.26 -18.52 4.65
N ASP A 8 -14.36 -19.23 4.39
CA ASP A 8 -14.32 -20.48 3.63
C ASP A 8 -13.85 -20.26 2.19
N VAL A 9 -14.29 -19.15 1.57
CA VAL A 9 -13.90 -18.78 0.19
C VAL A 9 -12.42 -18.42 0.13
N MET A 10 -11.95 -17.56 1.04
CA MET A 10 -10.53 -17.17 1.10
C MET A 10 -9.63 -18.36 1.44
N SER A 11 -10.00 -19.17 2.44
CA SER A 11 -9.26 -20.38 2.81
C SER A 11 -9.16 -21.37 1.66
N ALA A 12 -10.21 -21.52 0.85
CA ALA A 12 -10.16 -22.35 -0.36
C ALA A 12 -9.19 -21.80 -1.40
N ALA A 13 -9.16 -20.48 -1.61
CA ALA A 13 -8.22 -19.82 -2.52
C ALA A 13 -6.76 -20.01 -2.08
N LEU A 14 -6.45 -19.78 -0.80
CA LEU A 14 -5.10 -19.98 -0.25
C LEU A 14 -4.66 -21.44 -0.27
N ARG A 15 -5.56 -22.37 0.05
CA ARG A 15 -5.28 -23.81 0.01
C ARG A 15 -4.94 -24.30 -1.40
N ALA A 16 -5.49 -23.69 -2.45
CA ALA A 16 -5.12 -23.99 -3.84
C ALA A 16 -3.63 -23.72 -4.12
N HIS A 17 -2.99 -22.89 -3.31
CA HIS A 17 -1.56 -22.58 -3.35
C HIS A 17 -0.74 -23.26 -2.24
N GLY A 18 -1.36 -24.13 -1.43
CA GLY A 18 -0.69 -24.81 -0.32
C GLY A 18 -0.48 -23.96 0.93
N TYR A 19 -1.17 -22.83 1.06
CA TYR A 19 -1.09 -21.97 2.24
C TYR A 19 -2.20 -22.31 3.25
N PRO A 20 -1.87 -22.49 4.54
CA PRO A 20 -2.87 -22.55 5.59
C PRO A 20 -3.41 -21.14 5.89
N ALA A 21 -4.63 -21.08 6.42
CA ALA A 21 -5.24 -19.87 6.93
C ALA A 21 -5.93 -20.22 8.24
N TYR A 22 -5.68 -19.44 9.28
CA TYR A 22 -6.15 -19.69 10.63
C TYR A 22 -7.10 -18.58 11.07
N PRO A 23 -8.21 -18.89 11.76
CA PRO A 23 -9.10 -17.86 12.29
C PRO A 23 -8.35 -16.92 13.25
N TYR A 24 -8.58 -15.63 13.10
CA TYR A 24 -8.07 -14.59 13.98
C TYR A 24 -9.22 -13.75 14.51
N GLU A 25 -9.21 -13.46 15.81
CA GLU A 25 -10.18 -12.58 16.45
C GLU A 25 -9.48 -11.69 17.48
N GLU A 26 -9.62 -10.38 17.32
CA GLU A 26 -9.16 -9.40 18.30
C GLU A 26 -10.05 -8.17 18.27
N GLY A 27 -10.45 -7.68 19.44
CA GLY A 27 -11.19 -6.42 19.54
C GLY A 27 -12.55 -6.39 18.83
N GLY A 28 -13.13 -7.55 18.51
CA GLY A 28 -14.38 -7.67 17.74
C GLY A 28 -14.18 -7.71 16.21
N ILE A 29 -12.94 -7.66 15.73
CA ILE A 29 -12.57 -7.86 14.33
C ILE A 29 -12.34 -9.35 14.12
N THR A 30 -12.87 -9.89 13.02
CA THR A 30 -12.58 -11.26 12.59
C THR A 30 -11.76 -11.24 11.29
N ALA A 31 -10.70 -12.03 11.25
CA ALA A 31 -9.78 -12.11 10.11
C ALA A 31 -9.29 -13.55 9.92
N LEU A 32 -8.50 -13.76 8.86
CA LEU A 32 -7.68 -14.95 8.68
C LEU A 32 -6.21 -14.57 8.82
N ALA A 33 -5.48 -15.24 9.71
CA ALA A 33 -4.04 -15.14 9.82
C ALA A 33 -3.36 -16.19 8.92
N VAL A 34 -2.45 -15.74 8.07
CA VAL A 34 -1.76 -16.55 7.06
C VAL A 34 -0.25 -16.37 7.24
N PRO A 35 0.50 -17.40 7.67
CA PRO A 35 1.94 -17.27 7.80
C PRO A 35 2.59 -17.17 6.42
N LEU A 36 3.63 -16.34 6.26
CA LEU A 36 4.40 -16.31 5.01
C LEU A 36 5.10 -17.65 4.75
N ASN A 37 5.57 -18.32 5.81
CA ASN A 37 6.04 -19.69 5.76
C ASN A 37 4.84 -20.65 5.99
N PRO A 38 4.39 -21.41 4.98
CA PRO A 38 3.19 -22.25 5.09
C PRO A 38 3.35 -23.47 6.01
N THR A 39 4.55 -23.69 6.56
CA THR A 39 4.80 -24.76 7.55
C THR A 39 4.55 -24.34 9.00
N VAL A 40 4.32 -23.05 9.25
CA VAL A 40 3.99 -22.52 10.59
C VAL A 40 2.56 -22.93 10.96
N CYS A 41 2.40 -23.45 12.18
CA CYS A 41 1.10 -23.83 12.73
C CYS A 41 0.40 -22.63 13.40
N ASP A 42 -0.91 -22.76 13.57
CA ASP A 42 -1.83 -21.75 14.13
C ASP A 42 -1.25 -21.01 15.36
N ASP A 43 -0.91 -21.78 16.40
CA ASP A 43 -0.43 -21.26 17.70
C ASP A 43 0.84 -20.38 17.59
N ASP A 44 1.61 -20.51 16.50
CA ASP A 44 2.88 -19.82 16.29
C ASP A 44 2.81 -18.69 15.25
N VAL A 45 1.66 -18.50 14.57
CA VAL A 45 1.56 -17.57 13.44
C VAL A 45 1.95 -16.15 13.83
N GLN A 46 1.47 -15.66 14.97
CA GLN A 46 1.74 -14.29 15.43
C GLN A 46 3.20 -14.06 15.83
N SER A 47 3.96 -15.13 16.08
CA SER A 47 5.40 -15.08 16.39
C SER A 47 6.28 -15.11 15.14
N HIS A 48 5.69 -15.03 13.94
CA HIS A 48 6.36 -15.06 12.65
C HIS A 48 5.77 -14.00 11.71
N PRO A 49 6.47 -13.60 10.64
CA PRO A 49 5.88 -12.76 9.61
C PRO A 49 4.62 -13.41 9.01
N HIS A 50 3.52 -12.68 9.06
CA HIS A 50 2.20 -13.19 8.71
C HIS A 50 1.33 -12.12 8.07
N VAL A 51 0.23 -12.54 7.47
CA VAL A 51 -0.74 -11.68 6.82
C VAL A 51 -2.08 -11.84 7.52
N LEU A 52 -2.71 -10.75 7.93
CA LEU A 52 -4.13 -10.74 8.30
C LEU A 52 -4.97 -10.39 7.07
N ILE A 53 -6.03 -11.17 6.86
CA ILE A 53 -6.94 -11.00 5.73
C ILE A 53 -8.36 -10.84 6.24
N SER A 54 -9.04 -9.78 5.81
CA SER A 54 -10.44 -9.50 6.16
C SER A 54 -11.17 -8.84 4.99
N SER A 55 -12.49 -8.95 5.00
CA SER A 55 -13.42 -8.18 4.16
C SER A 55 -14.03 -7.11 5.06
N GLY A 56 -13.51 -5.89 4.97
CA GLY A 56 -13.72 -4.87 6.00
C GLY A 56 -13.11 -5.31 7.35
N GLU A 57 -13.92 -5.32 8.40
CA GLU A 57 -13.52 -5.77 9.74
C GLU A 57 -13.92 -7.24 10.03
N ARG A 58 -14.36 -7.99 9.01
CA ARG A 58 -14.90 -9.34 9.20
C ARG A 58 -14.40 -10.36 8.18
N ALA A 59 -14.32 -11.61 8.59
CA ALA A 59 -14.08 -12.77 7.72
C ALA A 59 -15.09 -13.90 7.96
N ASP A 60 -15.87 -13.84 9.02
CA ASP A 60 -16.81 -14.89 9.44
C ASP A 60 -18.24 -14.71 8.89
N ARG A 61 -18.49 -13.67 8.08
CA ARG A 61 -19.82 -13.39 7.54
C ARG A 61 -20.27 -14.46 6.54
N PRO A 62 -21.58 -14.71 6.40
CA PRO A 62 -22.10 -15.47 5.28
C PRO A 62 -21.72 -14.80 3.95
N VAL A 63 -21.37 -15.59 2.93
CA VAL A 63 -21.01 -15.06 1.59
C VAL A 63 -22.11 -14.16 0.98
N ALA A 64 -23.38 -14.42 1.31
CA ALA A 64 -24.50 -13.61 0.83
C ALA A 64 -24.56 -12.18 1.42
N GLU A 65 -23.82 -11.94 2.50
CA GLU A 65 -23.72 -10.65 3.20
C GLU A 65 -22.40 -9.91 2.88
N HIS A 66 -21.64 -10.40 1.90
CA HIS A 66 -20.42 -9.76 1.44
C HIS A 66 -20.71 -8.43 0.76
N ASP A 67 -20.18 -7.35 1.31
CA ASP A 67 -20.36 -5.98 0.84
C ASP A 67 -19.05 -5.17 0.75
N GLU A 68 -17.93 -5.74 1.20
CA GLU A 68 -16.62 -5.09 1.21
C GLU A 68 -15.55 -5.96 0.55
N PRO A 69 -14.63 -5.40 -0.26
CA PRO A 69 -13.58 -6.19 -0.88
C PRO A 69 -12.60 -6.77 0.15
N TRP A 70 -11.81 -7.78 -0.25
CA TRP A 70 -10.75 -8.33 0.59
C TRP A 70 -9.60 -7.34 0.75
N SER A 71 -9.05 -7.27 1.96
CA SER A 71 -7.79 -6.59 2.24
C SER A 71 -6.82 -7.58 2.90
N ALA A 72 -5.54 -7.47 2.58
CA ALA A 72 -4.48 -8.29 3.16
C ALA A 72 -3.38 -7.39 3.70
N PHE A 73 -3.10 -7.53 5.00
CA PHE A 73 -2.18 -6.69 5.75
C PHE A 73 -1.02 -7.54 6.27
N LEU A 74 0.22 -7.18 5.92
CA LEU A 74 1.44 -7.82 6.38
C LEU A 74 1.82 -7.33 7.77
N PHE A 75 2.28 -8.26 8.60
CA PHE A 75 2.77 -8.05 9.95
C PHE A 75 4.12 -8.75 10.16
N GLU A 76 4.96 -8.18 11.03
CA GLU A 76 6.17 -8.83 11.56
C GLU A 76 5.85 -9.87 12.64
N ALA A 77 6.90 -10.52 13.15
CA ALA A 77 6.87 -11.57 14.17
C ALA A 77 6.38 -11.15 15.57
N ASP A 78 6.01 -9.89 15.76
CA ASP A 78 5.47 -9.33 17.01
C ASP A 78 4.12 -8.65 16.80
N HIS A 79 3.48 -8.90 15.66
CA HIS A 79 2.23 -8.28 15.26
C HIS A 79 2.34 -6.76 15.03
N GLU A 80 3.54 -6.25 14.74
CA GLU A 80 3.70 -4.89 14.20
C GLU A 80 3.25 -4.87 12.74
N PHE A 81 2.36 -3.92 12.41
CA PHE A 81 1.90 -3.71 11.05
C PHE A 81 3.04 -3.24 10.15
N VAL A 82 3.16 -3.87 8.99
CA VAL A 82 4.21 -3.59 8.00
C VAL A 82 3.63 -2.98 6.74
N ASP A 83 2.63 -3.63 6.13
CA ASP A 83 2.12 -3.19 4.82
C ASP A 83 0.71 -3.69 4.50
N THR A 84 0.12 -3.18 3.42
CA THR A 84 -1.05 -3.74 2.74
C THR A 84 -0.61 -4.43 1.44
N LEU A 85 -0.58 -5.77 1.44
CA LEU A 85 -0.20 -6.56 0.27
C LEU A 85 -1.28 -6.60 -0.81
N PHE A 86 -2.54 -6.39 -0.41
CA PHE A 86 -3.67 -6.44 -1.33
C PHE A 86 -4.80 -5.56 -0.81
N ALA A 87 -5.34 -4.74 -1.69
CA ALA A 87 -6.61 -4.04 -1.50
C ALA A 87 -7.51 -4.39 -2.69
N GLY A 88 -8.58 -5.12 -2.41
CA GLY A 88 -9.51 -5.58 -3.42
C GLY A 88 -10.34 -4.45 -4.03
N ASP A 89 -10.99 -4.76 -5.14
CA ASP A 89 -11.84 -3.81 -5.86
C ASP A 89 -13.30 -4.28 -5.77
N PRO A 90 -14.23 -3.43 -5.28
CA PRO A 90 -15.63 -3.79 -5.09
C PRO A 90 -16.36 -4.15 -6.39
N ALA A 91 -15.77 -3.89 -7.56
CA ALA A 91 -16.30 -4.34 -8.84
C ALA A 91 -16.14 -5.86 -9.07
N HIS A 92 -15.25 -6.54 -8.33
CA HIS A 92 -15.03 -7.98 -8.46
C HIS A 92 -15.96 -8.78 -7.55
N SER A 93 -16.31 -9.99 -7.98
CA SER A 93 -16.97 -10.97 -7.10
C SER A 93 -16.02 -11.44 -6.00
N ILE A 94 -16.54 -11.80 -4.82
CA ILE A 94 -15.79 -12.34 -3.69
C ILE A 94 -14.77 -13.42 -4.07
N SER A 95 -15.13 -14.36 -4.96
CA SER A 95 -14.25 -15.46 -5.36
C SER A 95 -13.09 -15.01 -6.26
N GLU A 96 -13.36 -14.08 -7.17
CA GLU A 96 -12.33 -13.50 -8.04
C GLU A 96 -11.37 -12.65 -7.21
N ASP A 97 -11.90 -11.83 -6.30
CA ASP A 97 -11.11 -10.99 -5.41
C ASP A 97 -10.26 -11.84 -4.44
N ALA A 98 -10.84 -12.90 -3.86
CA ALA A 98 -10.11 -13.86 -3.02
C ALA A 98 -8.96 -14.55 -3.77
N ARG A 99 -9.18 -14.96 -5.02
CA ARG A 99 -8.14 -15.56 -5.86
C ARG A 99 -6.99 -14.60 -6.13
N ARG A 100 -7.30 -13.31 -6.37
CA ARG A 100 -6.29 -12.27 -6.62
C ARG A 100 -5.51 -11.94 -5.34
N CYS A 101 -6.21 -11.85 -4.21
CA CYS A 101 -5.62 -11.67 -2.88
C CYS A 101 -4.66 -12.81 -2.54
N ALA A 102 -5.10 -14.07 -2.65
CA ALA A 102 -4.26 -15.24 -2.41
C ALA A 102 -3.02 -15.27 -3.31
N ALA A 103 -3.17 -14.94 -4.61
CA ALA A 103 -2.05 -14.86 -5.53
C ALA A 103 -1.02 -13.78 -5.15
N ALA A 104 -1.49 -12.61 -4.68
CA ALA A 104 -0.61 -11.54 -4.22
C ALA A 104 0.23 -11.95 -3.00
N ILE A 105 -0.40 -12.63 -2.03
CA ILE A 105 0.28 -13.15 -0.83
C ILE A 105 1.34 -14.18 -1.20
N VAL A 106 1.00 -15.12 -2.08
CA VAL A 106 1.93 -16.19 -2.51
C VAL A 106 3.12 -15.62 -3.29
N ASP A 107 2.88 -14.65 -4.18
CA ASP A 107 3.97 -13.96 -4.90
C ASP A 107 4.87 -13.17 -3.94
N TYR A 108 4.29 -12.46 -2.97
CA TYR A 108 5.05 -11.77 -1.93
C TYR A 108 5.91 -12.73 -1.11
N ALA A 109 5.32 -13.82 -0.60
CA ALA A 109 6.04 -14.81 0.19
C ALA A 109 7.20 -15.45 -0.60
N ALA A 110 6.98 -15.78 -1.88
CA ALA A 110 8.04 -16.32 -2.75
C ALA A 110 9.20 -15.33 -2.92
N ARG A 111 8.91 -14.03 -3.07
CA ARG A 111 9.93 -12.98 -3.15
C ARG A 111 10.64 -12.77 -1.82
N TYR A 112 9.91 -12.80 -0.70
CA TYR A 112 10.46 -12.65 0.66
C TYR A 112 11.54 -13.69 0.93
N PHE A 113 11.24 -14.98 0.74
CA PHE A 113 12.23 -16.05 0.94
C PHE A 113 13.37 -16.06 -0.08
N ALA A 114 13.18 -15.44 -1.24
CA ALA A 114 14.25 -15.24 -2.21
C ALA A 114 15.16 -14.04 -1.87
N GLY A 115 14.86 -13.28 -0.81
CA GLY A 115 15.54 -12.01 -0.49
C GLY A 115 15.30 -10.93 -1.54
N ARG A 116 14.12 -10.96 -2.18
CA ARG A 116 13.70 -10.07 -3.27
C ARG A 116 12.32 -9.47 -3.04
N ALA A 117 11.75 -9.62 -1.85
CA ALA A 117 10.54 -8.88 -1.53
C ALA A 117 10.86 -7.39 -1.67
N PRO A 118 10.00 -6.61 -2.34
CA PRO A 118 10.12 -5.17 -2.24
C PRO A 118 10.01 -4.80 -0.76
N ASP A 119 10.75 -3.77 -0.35
CA ASP A 119 10.49 -3.18 0.95
C ASP A 119 9.00 -2.79 1.00
N PRO A 120 8.33 -3.10 2.11
CA PRO A 120 6.92 -2.79 2.27
C PRO A 120 6.66 -1.30 2.03
N VAL A 121 5.64 -1.00 1.23
CA VAL A 121 5.27 0.37 0.88
C VAL A 121 3.93 0.67 1.53
N PRO A 122 3.88 1.42 2.65
CA PRO A 122 2.67 1.66 3.40
C PRO A 122 1.48 2.01 2.50
N GLY A 123 0.30 1.45 2.78
CA GLY A 123 -0.89 1.60 1.93
C GLY A 123 -1.17 3.02 1.41
N PRO A 124 -1.00 4.11 2.20
CA PRO A 124 -1.08 5.48 1.69
C PRO A 124 -0.06 5.80 0.58
N ALA A 125 1.20 5.39 0.74
CA ALA A 125 2.24 5.53 -0.26
C ALA A 125 1.95 4.69 -1.52
N GLN A 126 1.46 3.46 -1.36
CA GLN A 126 1.08 2.62 -2.50
C GLN A 126 -0.05 3.27 -3.32
N ARG A 127 -1.07 3.85 -2.66
CA ARG A 127 -2.14 4.60 -3.37
C ARG A 127 -1.59 5.78 -4.17
N LEU A 128 -0.56 6.46 -3.66
CA LEU A 128 0.11 7.53 -4.41
C LEU A 128 0.86 6.97 -5.64
N LEU A 129 1.59 5.87 -5.47
CA LEU A 129 2.29 5.21 -6.58
C LEU A 129 1.32 4.77 -7.69
N ASP A 130 0.19 4.16 -7.33
CA ASP A 130 -0.85 3.74 -8.27
C ASP A 130 -1.45 4.94 -9.01
N ALA A 131 -1.70 6.05 -8.30
CA ALA A 131 -2.22 7.28 -8.90
C ALA A 131 -1.22 7.93 -9.86
N LEU A 132 0.07 7.98 -9.50
CA LEU A 132 1.15 8.48 -10.36
C LEU A 132 1.28 7.62 -11.62
N GLN A 133 1.21 6.30 -11.49
CA GLN A 133 1.28 5.38 -12.62
C GLN A 133 0.14 5.62 -13.62
N ARG A 134 -1.10 5.86 -13.14
CA ARG A 134 -2.26 6.19 -13.98
C ARG A 134 -2.04 7.43 -14.84
N VAL A 135 -1.30 8.42 -14.33
CA VAL A 135 -0.96 9.66 -15.06
C VAL A 135 0.42 9.61 -15.73
N ARG A 136 1.02 8.41 -15.85
CA ARG A 136 2.32 8.14 -16.49
C ARG A 136 3.50 8.89 -15.86
N VAL A 137 3.45 9.08 -14.54
CA VAL A 137 4.58 9.55 -13.75
C VAL A 137 5.19 8.34 -13.06
N ALA A 138 6.53 8.23 -13.11
CA ALA A 138 7.24 7.19 -12.37
C ALA A 138 7.42 7.64 -10.92
N GLY A 139 7.43 6.69 -10.00
CA GLY A 139 7.76 6.99 -8.61
C GLY A 139 8.15 5.73 -7.85
N PHE A 140 8.76 5.95 -6.70
CA PHE A 140 9.14 4.91 -5.74
C PHE A 140 8.97 5.43 -4.32
N TYR A 141 8.83 4.53 -3.37
CA TYR A 141 8.76 4.86 -1.95
C TYR A 141 10.16 4.84 -1.34
N ASP A 142 10.50 5.87 -0.59
CA ASP A 142 11.68 5.94 0.25
C ASP A 142 11.25 5.64 1.69
N ALA A 143 11.63 4.46 2.18
CA ALA A 143 11.26 4.00 3.52
C ALA A 143 12.03 4.72 4.63
N GLU A 144 13.22 5.26 4.36
CA GLU A 144 14.01 6.00 5.34
C GLU A 144 13.36 7.36 5.62
N GLU A 145 12.91 8.04 4.57
CA GLU A 145 12.28 9.36 4.66
C GLU A 145 10.75 9.28 4.82
N GLY A 146 10.14 8.12 4.57
CA GLY A 146 8.70 7.92 4.65
C GLY A 146 7.91 8.67 3.57
N VAL A 147 8.51 8.90 2.39
CA VAL A 147 7.92 9.70 1.30
C VAL A 147 7.88 8.94 -0.02
N VAL A 148 6.97 9.34 -0.92
CA VAL A 148 6.99 8.89 -2.31
C VAL A 148 7.75 9.89 -3.16
N ILE A 149 8.74 9.42 -3.91
CA ILE A 149 9.57 10.23 -4.80
C ILE A 149 9.07 10.02 -6.22
N ALA A 150 8.42 11.03 -6.79
CA ALA A 150 8.00 11.04 -8.18
C ALA A 150 9.07 11.67 -9.08
N HIS A 151 9.26 11.11 -10.27
CA HIS A 151 10.24 11.57 -11.25
C HIS A 151 9.71 11.40 -12.68
N PRO A 152 10.31 12.07 -13.68
CA PRO A 152 9.93 11.85 -15.07
C PRO A 152 10.15 10.39 -15.48
N VAL A 153 9.21 9.83 -16.24
CA VAL A 153 9.24 8.40 -16.64
C VAL A 153 10.48 7.97 -17.44
N HIS A 154 11.17 8.93 -18.06
CA HIS A 154 12.38 8.68 -18.83
C HIS A 154 13.67 8.71 -17.98
N VAL A 155 13.57 9.14 -16.71
CA VAL A 155 14.67 9.17 -15.75
C VAL A 155 14.67 7.84 -14.98
N PRO A 156 15.77 7.07 -14.99
CA PRO A 156 15.91 5.89 -14.13
C PRO A 156 15.82 6.22 -12.64
N GLN A 157 15.32 5.29 -11.82
CA GLN A 157 15.14 5.49 -10.38
C GLN A 157 16.43 5.90 -9.65
N ASP A 158 17.57 5.28 -9.99
CA ASP A 158 18.89 5.58 -9.42
C ASP A 158 19.43 6.99 -9.79
N HIS A 159 18.76 7.67 -10.71
CA HIS A 159 19.03 9.04 -11.11
C HIS A 159 17.93 10.03 -10.69
N ALA A 160 16.82 9.57 -10.10
CA ALA A 160 15.68 10.42 -9.77
C ALA A 160 16.07 11.61 -8.89
N LEU A 161 16.93 11.39 -7.89
CA LEU A 161 17.42 12.44 -7.00
C LEU A 161 18.49 13.34 -7.64
N LYS A 162 19.04 13.00 -8.81
CA LYS A 162 20.02 13.83 -9.53
C LYS A 162 19.35 14.80 -10.51
N GLU A 163 18.04 14.74 -10.62
CA GLU A 163 17.22 15.53 -11.53
C GLU A 163 16.08 16.20 -10.74
N PRO A 164 15.33 17.15 -11.34
CA PRO A 164 14.12 17.65 -10.72
C PRO A 164 13.14 16.51 -10.42
N HIS A 165 12.69 16.44 -9.17
CA HIS A 165 11.77 15.42 -8.67
C HIS A 165 10.73 16.06 -7.76
N VAL A 166 9.70 15.30 -7.42
CA VAL A 166 8.65 15.74 -6.49
C VAL A 166 8.58 14.76 -5.33
N LEU A 167 8.66 15.26 -4.11
CA LEU A 167 8.41 14.50 -2.90
C LEU A 167 6.92 14.60 -2.57
N LEU A 168 6.27 13.47 -2.37
CA LEU A 168 4.88 13.34 -2.00
C LEU A 168 4.82 12.76 -0.59
N GLN A 169 4.15 13.47 0.31
CA GLN A 169 4.00 13.05 1.70
C GLN A 169 2.54 13.15 2.13
N VAL A 170 2.08 12.12 2.84
CA VAL A 170 0.82 12.16 3.58
C VAL A 170 1.17 12.49 5.02
N PHE A 171 0.67 13.59 5.54
CA PHE A 171 0.83 13.94 6.94
C PHE A 171 -0.37 13.45 7.72
N THR A 172 -0.12 12.97 8.93
CA THR A 172 -1.19 12.65 9.87
C THR A 172 -1.14 13.60 11.06
N ALA A 173 -2.29 13.75 11.73
CA ALA A 173 -2.43 14.52 12.96
C ALA A 173 -1.43 14.11 14.06
N SER A 174 -0.90 12.89 13.99
CA SER A 174 0.08 12.38 14.93
C SER A 174 1.44 13.12 14.87
N ASP A 175 1.74 13.78 13.75
CA ASP A 175 2.97 14.55 13.53
C ASP A 175 2.85 16.02 13.98
N GLY A 176 1.74 16.40 14.62
CA GLY A 176 1.46 17.79 15.02
C GLY A 176 1.02 18.71 13.88
N TRP A 177 0.86 18.16 12.66
CA TRP A 177 0.29 18.82 11.49
C TRP A 177 -1.16 18.39 11.28
N PRO A 178 -2.07 19.23 10.75
CA PRO A 178 -3.37 18.73 10.33
C PRO A 178 -3.18 17.62 9.29
N ASP A 179 -4.00 16.57 9.35
CA ASP A 179 -4.02 15.53 8.32
C ASP A 179 -3.99 16.17 6.93
N GLY A 180 -3.20 15.65 6.01
CA GLY A 180 -3.01 16.31 4.75
C GLY A 180 -2.16 15.54 3.76
N PHE A 181 -2.00 16.16 2.60
CA PHE A 181 -1.17 15.63 1.54
C PHE A 181 -0.46 16.80 0.87
N SER A 182 0.86 16.71 0.73
CA SER A 182 1.66 17.67 -0.03
C SER A 182 2.43 16.97 -1.13
N ALA A 183 2.65 17.71 -2.21
CA ALA A 183 3.59 17.38 -3.25
C ALA A 183 4.50 18.60 -3.42
N VAL A 184 5.79 18.44 -3.15
CA VAL A 184 6.78 19.52 -3.19
C VAL A 184 7.85 19.16 -4.21
N ALA A 185 8.09 20.03 -5.17
CA ALA A 185 9.11 19.87 -6.17
C ALA A 185 10.46 20.33 -5.63
N TRP A 186 11.48 19.53 -5.90
CA TRP A 186 12.86 19.77 -5.51
C TRP A 186 13.78 19.74 -6.73
N LYS A 187 14.91 20.43 -6.63
CA LYS A 187 16.02 20.30 -7.56
C LYS A 187 17.31 20.05 -6.80
N PRO A 188 18.24 19.25 -7.34
CA PRO A 188 19.60 19.22 -6.83
C PRO A 188 20.17 20.64 -6.87
N ASP A 189 20.80 21.06 -5.78
CA ASP A 189 21.67 22.25 -5.79
C ASP A 189 23.07 21.83 -6.27
N ASP A 190 23.92 22.78 -6.66
CA ASP A 190 25.29 22.51 -7.15
C ASP A 190 26.23 21.85 -6.09
N GLY A 191 25.68 21.47 -4.93
CA GLY A 191 26.33 20.78 -3.81
C GLY A 191 25.74 19.38 -3.53
N VAL A 192 25.63 19.02 -2.25
CA VAL A 192 25.09 17.72 -1.78
C VAL A 192 23.63 17.79 -1.35
N ASP A 193 23.04 18.99 -1.41
CA ASP A 193 21.69 19.26 -0.90
C ASP A 193 20.67 19.46 -2.03
N PHE A 194 19.41 19.39 -1.65
CA PHE A 194 18.27 19.71 -2.49
C PHE A 194 17.70 21.07 -2.10
N ARG A 195 17.19 21.81 -3.08
CA ARG A 195 16.39 23.01 -2.84
C ARG A 195 14.96 22.82 -3.30
N GLU A 196 14.02 23.23 -2.46
CA GLU A 196 12.62 23.33 -2.84
C GLU A 196 12.49 24.36 -3.96
N VAL A 197 11.71 24.02 -4.99
CA VAL A 197 11.46 24.90 -6.14
C VAL A 197 10.00 25.23 -6.35
N ALA A 198 9.08 24.40 -5.85
CA ALA A 198 7.66 24.71 -5.85
C ALA A 198 6.84 23.80 -4.94
N THR A 199 5.77 24.33 -4.34
CA THR A 199 4.66 23.52 -3.85
C THR A 199 3.77 23.16 -5.04
N VAL A 200 3.76 21.88 -5.44
CA VAL A 200 3.01 21.39 -6.60
C VAL A 200 1.55 21.16 -6.25
N PHE A 201 1.30 20.63 -5.05
CA PHE A 201 -0.04 20.39 -4.55
C PHE A 201 -0.04 20.41 -3.02
N GLU A 202 -1.12 20.89 -2.43
CA GLU A 202 -1.36 20.78 -1.01
C GLU A 202 -2.87 20.60 -0.77
N SER A 203 -3.23 19.69 0.13
CA SER A 203 -4.59 19.57 0.64
C SER A 203 -4.59 19.41 2.15
N ARG A 204 -5.63 19.97 2.79
CA ARG A 204 -5.91 19.83 4.22
C ARG A 204 -7.02 18.79 4.43
N GLY A 205 -6.92 18.06 5.53
CA GLY A 205 -7.75 16.90 5.86
C GLY A 205 -7.17 15.60 5.31
N LEU A 206 -7.62 14.47 5.86
CA LEU A 206 -7.27 13.14 5.36
C LEU A 206 -7.54 13.06 3.84
N PRO A 207 -6.53 12.78 3.01
CA PRO A 207 -6.71 12.73 1.57
C PRO A 207 -7.58 11.52 1.20
N GLY A 208 -8.85 11.77 0.84
CA GLY A 208 -9.66 10.79 0.13
C GLY A 208 -9.09 10.50 -1.26
N ALA A 209 -9.61 9.47 -1.93
CA ALA A 209 -9.15 9.06 -3.27
C ALA A 209 -9.07 10.22 -4.28
N ASP A 210 -10.05 11.13 -4.24
CA ASP A 210 -10.10 12.32 -5.10
C ASP A 210 -8.93 13.30 -4.88
N ALA A 211 -8.42 13.40 -3.64
CA ALA A 211 -7.28 14.27 -3.33
C ALA A 211 -5.98 13.68 -3.89
N VAL A 212 -5.80 12.36 -3.73
CA VAL A 212 -4.67 11.61 -4.29
C VAL A 212 -4.62 11.74 -5.82
N ASP A 213 -5.76 11.57 -6.50
CA ASP A 213 -5.83 11.66 -7.95
C ASP A 213 -5.53 13.08 -8.47
N ARG A 214 -6.06 14.11 -7.80
CA ARG A 214 -5.72 15.50 -8.14
C ARG A 214 -4.24 15.82 -7.87
N GLY A 215 -3.68 15.27 -6.80
CA GLY A 215 -2.27 15.36 -6.47
C GLY A 215 -1.40 14.80 -7.58
N ALA A 216 -1.63 13.55 -7.97
CA ALA A 216 -0.91 12.90 -9.06
C ALA A 216 -1.03 13.69 -10.38
N GLN A 217 -2.23 14.18 -10.71
CA GLN A 217 -2.45 15.00 -11.89
C GLN A 217 -1.65 16.33 -11.86
N ALA A 218 -1.57 16.98 -10.69
CA ALA A 218 -0.76 18.19 -10.51
C ALA A 218 0.74 17.90 -10.69
N VAL A 219 1.23 16.78 -10.17
CA VAL A 219 2.61 16.32 -10.39
C VAL A 219 2.90 16.07 -11.88
N ALA A 220 2.00 15.39 -12.59
CA ALA A 220 2.14 15.17 -14.02
C ALA A 220 2.17 16.49 -14.81
N GLN A 221 1.31 17.46 -14.46
CA GLN A 221 1.30 18.78 -15.07
C GLN A 221 2.60 19.54 -14.80
N TRP A 222 3.13 19.46 -13.58
CA TRP A 222 4.39 20.12 -13.23
C TRP A 222 5.58 19.55 -14.02
N PHE A 223 5.66 18.23 -14.21
CA PHE A 223 6.71 17.65 -15.07
C PHE A 223 6.59 18.04 -16.55
N ALA A 224 5.37 18.27 -17.04
CA ALA A 224 5.14 18.72 -18.41
C ALA A 224 5.53 20.19 -18.62
N GLU A 225 5.23 21.05 -17.64
CA GLU A 225 5.55 22.48 -17.65
C GLU A 225 6.06 22.96 -16.28
N PRO A 226 7.36 22.75 -15.96
CA PRO A 226 7.89 23.11 -14.64
C PRO A 226 7.82 24.61 -14.41
N LYS A 227 6.99 25.02 -13.45
CA LYS A 227 6.89 26.41 -12.99
C LYS A 227 7.50 26.51 -11.60
N THR A 228 8.43 27.45 -11.43
CA THR A 228 8.93 27.83 -10.11
C THR A 228 7.91 28.76 -9.47
N THR A 229 7.38 28.39 -8.31
CA THR A 229 6.70 29.36 -7.44
C THR A 229 7.78 30.04 -6.61
N ALA A 230 8.17 31.26 -6.99
CA ALA A 230 9.15 32.01 -6.22
C ALA A 230 8.61 32.31 -4.80
N GLY A 231 9.32 31.83 -3.78
CA GLY A 231 9.25 32.30 -2.39
C GLY A 231 8.12 31.71 -1.53
N ALA A 232 8.49 30.85 -0.58
CA ALA A 232 8.04 31.00 0.79
C ALA A 232 9.05 31.89 1.54
#